data_AF-A0A533S018-F1
#
_entry.id   AF-A0A533S018-F1
#
_cell.length_a   1.000
_cell.length_b   1.000
_cell.length_c   1.000
_cell.angle_alpha   90.00
_cell.angle_beta   90.00
_cell.angle_gamma   90.00
#
_symmetry.space_group_name_H-M   'P 1'
#
loop_
_entity.id
_entity.type
_entity.pdbx_description
1 polymer ?
#
loop_
_entity_poly.entity_id
_entity_poly.type
_entity_poly.pdbx_seq_one_letter_code
_entity_poly.pdbx_strand_id
1 'polypeptide(L)'
;HSIQEHLEKQGVIFLSIEDGLRQHPDIFREYFGTVIPIEDNKFAALNSAVWSGGSFVYVPKGVKVDLPLQAYFRLNIANIGQFERSLIIADEGAQVHYVEGCTAPQYTTDSFHSGVIEIVVKKGARVRYSTIQNWSTNVYNLVTQRAMVHEHATMEWVDANLGSKVTMKYPSCYLVGDGAHGEILSMAFAGPGQTQDAGGKMIHFAPNTSSKITSKSISRAGGRASYRGMVKVHKGATNVRSNVVCDALLLDPLSRSDTYPYIEINEEDVTIGHEASVSKVGEEQLFYLMSRGLSQEEATTMVVSGFIEPLVKELPMEYAVEMNRLIQLQMEGSVG
;
A
#
# COMPACT_ATOMS: atom_id res chain seq x y z
N HIS A 1 18.65 -15.48 13.55
CA HIS A 1 18.78 -15.41 15.02
C HIS A 1 19.35 -14.10 15.54
N SER A 2 20.45 -13.53 15.02
CA SER A 2 21.00 -12.26 15.55
C SER A 2 20.08 -11.02 15.48
N ILE A 3 19.17 -10.92 14.50
CA ILE A 3 18.28 -9.75 14.36
C ILE A 3 17.12 -9.80 15.37
N GLN A 4 16.51 -10.97 15.56
CA GLN A 4 15.39 -11.14 16.49
C GLN A 4 15.83 -10.91 17.94
N GLU A 5 16.99 -11.44 18.34
CA GLU A 5 17.57 -11.16 19.66
C GLU A 5 17.92 -9.66 19.85
N HIS A 6 18.30 -8.95 18.79
CA HIS A 6 18.57 -7.52 18.85
C HIS A 6 17.29 -6.71 19.06
N LEU A 7 16.22 -7.05 18.32
CA LEU A 7 14.89 -6.46 18.47
C LEU A 7 14.31 -6.70 19.88
N GLU A 8 14.43 -7.92 20.38
CA GLU A 8 13.99 -8.29 21.73
C GLU A 8 14.74 -7.50 22.81
N LYS A 9 16.05 -7.25 22.65
CA LYS A 9 16.84 -6.40 23.57
C LYS A 9 16.37 -4.94 23.58
N GLN A 10 15.79 -4.47 22.49
CA GLN A 10 15.17 -3.14 22.40
C GLN A 10 13.72 -3.13 22.89
N GLY A 11 13.18 -4.29 23.29
CA GLY A 11 11.79 -4.46 23.71
C GLY A 11 10.78 -4.52 22.55
N VAL A 12 11.26 -4.60 21.30
CA VAL A 12 10.39 -4.73 20.13
C VAL A 12 9.80 -6.14 20.11
N ILE A 13 8.48 -6.22 19.99
CA ILE A 13 7.76 -7.47 19.80
C ILE A 13 7.51 -7.61 18.31
N PHE A 14 8.03 -8.67 17.69
CA PHE A 14 7.73 -9.02 16.31
C PHE A 14 7.46 -10.52 16.23
N LEU A 15 6.18 -10.88 16.17
CA LEU A 15 5.68 -12.24 16.25
C LEU A 15 4.63 -12.50 15.15
N SER A 16 4.26 -13.78 14.98
CA SER A 16 3.00 -14.10 14.29
C SER A 16 1.82 -13.49 15.03
N ILE A 17 0.72 -13.20 14.33
CA ILE A 17 -0.48 -12.66 14.96
C ILE A 17 -1.06 -13.62 16.01
N GLU A 18 -0.95 -14.94 15.81
CA GLU A 18 -1.35 -15.98 16.77
C GLU A 18 -0.49 -15.96 18.04
N ASP A 19 0.83 -15.82 17.89
CA ASP A 19 1.74 -15.76 19.04
C ASP A 19 1.62 -14.44 19.78
N GLY A 20 1.35 -13.33 19.07
CA GLY A 20 1.00 -12.05 19.69
C GLY A 20 -0.20 -12.16 20.61
N LEU A 21 -1.27 -12.83 20.15
CA LEU A 21 -2.45 -13.11 20.97
C LEU A 21 -2.14 -13.98 22.20
N ARG A 22 -1.32 -15.04 22.04
CA ARG A 22 -1.00 -15.97 23.14
C ARG A 22 -0.04 -15.39 24.17
N GLN A 23 0.99 -14.67 23.73
CA GLN A 23 2.10 -14.21 24.56
C GLN A 23 1.87 -12.80 25.12
N HIS A 24 1.13 -11.95 24.41
CA HIS A 24 0.84 -10.56 24.80
C HIS A 24 -0.66 -10.24 24.76
N PRO A 25 -1.52 -11.02 25.47
CA PRO A 25 -2.97 -10.90 25.38
C PRO A 25 -3.50 -9.53 25.83
N ASP A 26 -2.79 -8.83 26.71
CA ASP A 26 -3.22 -7.53 27.24
C ASP A 26 -3.12 -6.44 26.17
N ILE A 27 -1.96 -6.33 25.50
CA ILE A 27 -1.75 -5.40 24.38
C ILE A 27 -2.65 -5.79 23.21
N PHE A 28 -2.74 -7.09 22.90
CA PHE A 28 -3.58 -7.56 21.80
C PHE A 28 -5.05 -7.16 22.02
N ARG A 29 -5.59 -7.38 23.22
CA ARG A 29 -6.98 -7.01 23.57
C ARG A 29 -7.21 -5.50 23.51
N GLU A 30 -6.21 -4.69 23.86
CA GLU A 30 -6.31 -3.23 23.81
C GLU A 30 -6.49 -2.70 22.38
N TYR A 31 -5.81 -3.30 21.40
CA TYR A 31 -5.73 -2.73 20.04
C TYR A 31 -6.47 -3.50 18.95
N PHE A 32 -6.66 -4.81 19.11
CA PHE A 32 -7.23 -5.64 18.05
C PHE A 32 -8.68 -5.24 17.71
N GLY A 33 -8.95 -4.96 16.43
CA GLY A 33 -10.28 -4.56 15.95
C GLY A 33 -10.68 -3.12 16.32
N THR A 34 -9.79 -2.33 16.92
CA THR A 34 -10.09 -0.93 17.27
C THR A 34 -9.99 0.01 16.08
N VAL A 35 -9.16 -0.33 15.09
CA VAL A 35 -8.96 0.48 13.89
C VAL A 35 -9.88 0.00 12.78
N ILE A 36 -9.99 -1.32 12.61
CA ILE A 36 -10.89 -1.96 11.66
C ILE A 36 -11.81 -2.91 12.44
N PRO A 37 -12.98 -2.40 12.87
CA PRO A 37 -14.00 -3.21 13.54
C PRO A 37 -14.50 -4.36 12.66
N ILE A 38 -15.12 -5.34 13.30
CA ILE A 38 -15.65 -6.53 12.63
C ILE A 38 -16.73 -6.15 11.60
N GLU A 39 -17.54 -5.14 11.92
CA GLU A 39 -18.62 -4.63 11.10
C GLU A 39 -18.19 -3.66 9.99
N ASP A 40 -16.88 -3.35 9.86
CA ASP A 40 -16.37 -2.33 8.95
C ASP A 40 -16.83 -2.54 7.50
N ASN A 41 -16.68 -3.77 7.02
CA ASN A 41 -17.20 -4.21 5.73
C ASN A 41 -17.30 -5.73 5.68
N LYS A 42 -17.98 -6.26 4.66
CA LYS A 42 -18.22 -7.71 4.53
C LYS A 42 -16.94 -8.58 4.51
N PHE A 43 -15.83 -8.05 3.99
CA PHE A 43 -14.56 -8.79 3.90
C PHE A 43 -13.77 -8.70 5.20
N ALA A 44 -13.79 -7.54 5.86
CA ALA A 44 -13.26 -7.38 7.22
C ALA A 44 -14.00 -8.29 8.21
N ALA A 45 -15.33 -8.39 8.12
CA ALA A 45 -16.13 -9.28 8.95
C ALA A 45 -15.73 -10.75 8.78
N LEU A 46 -15.57 -11.19 7.52
CA LEU A 46 -15.11 -12.54 7.21
C LEU A 46 -13.69 -12.77 7.73
N ASN A 47 -12.75 -11.87 7.45
CA ASN A 47 -11.38 -11.94 7.95
C ASN A 47 -11.35 -12.02 9.49
N SER A 48 -12.09 -11.16 10.20
CA SER A 48 -12.17 -11.19 11.66
C SER A 48 -12.66 -12.53 12.23
N ALA A 49 -13.47 -13.28 11.48
CA ALA A 49 -13.97 -14.59 11.91
C ALA A 49 -13.00 -15.75 11.65
N VAL A 50 -12.20 -15.69 10.57
CA VAL A 50 -11.41 -16.84 10.08
C VAL A 50 -9.94 -16.52 9.83
N TRP A 51 -9.42 -15.40 10.34
CA TRP A 51 -8.04 -14.99 10.10
C TRP A 51 -7.07 -16.11 10.49
N SER A 52 -6.04 -16.24 9.66
CA SER A 52 -4.99 -17.24 9.81
C SER A 52 -3.72 -16.67 9.21
N GLY A 53 -2.72 -16.42 10.04
CA GLY A 53 -1.49 -15.73 9.67
C GLY A 53 -1.61 -14.21 9.61
N GLY A 54 -0.44 -13.58 9.55
CA GLY A 54 -0.24 -12.15 9.70
C GLY A 54 0.77 -11.86 10.80
N SER A 55 1.03 -10.59 11.07
CA SER A 55 2.05 -10.15 12.01
C SER A 55 1.48 -9.39 13.21
N PHE A 56 2.04 -9.63 14.39
CA PHE A 56 1.87 -8.76 15.55
C PHE A 56 3.18 -8.02 15.81
N VAL A 57 3.13 -6.70 15.70
CA VAL A 57 4.28 -5.82 15.91
C VAL A 57 3.96 -4.79 16.98
N TYR A 58 4.81 -4.69 17.99
CA TYR A 58 4.79 -3.60 18.97
C TYR A 58 6.18 -3.00 19.11
N VAL A 59 6.28 -1.69 18.93
CA VAL A 59 7.53 -0.93 19.05
C VAL A 59 7.41 0.01 20.26
N PRO A 60 8.23 -0.19 21.32
CA PRO A 60 8.13 0.59 22.54
C PRO A 60 8.46 2.07 22.37
N LYS A 61 8.06 2.87 23.36
CA LYS A 61 8.30 4.30 23.43
C LYS A 61 9.77 4.68 23.16
N GLY A 62 9.96 5.60 22.21
CA GLY A 62 11.25 6.17 21.84
C GLY A 62 12.19 5.22 21.08
N VAL A 63 11.78 3.96 20.83
CA VAL A 63 12.61 2.99 20.12
C VAL A 63 12.56 3.26 18.62
N LYS A 64 13.74 3.35 18.01
CA LYS A 64 13.89 3.43 16.56
C LYS A 64 14.47 2.12 16.06
N VAL A 65 13.72 1.46 15.18
CA VAL A 65 14.16 0.23 14.54
C VAL A 65 14.92 0.60 13.26
N ASP A 66 16.23 0.39 13.26
CA ASP A 66 17.11 0.81 12.15
C ASP A 66 16.95 -0.08 10.90
N LEU A 67 16.64 -1.36 11.09
CA LEU A 67 16.45 -2.32 10.01
C LEU A 67 14.95 -2.54 9.74
N PRO A 68 14.51 -2.58 8.48
CA PRO A 68 13.11 -2.88 8.18
C PRO A 68 12.70 -4.25 8.74
N LEU A 69 11.53 -4.31 9.38
CA LEU A 69 10.91 -5.56 9.80
C LEU A 69 10.29 -6.21 8.56
N GLN A 70 10.76 -7.40 8.21
CA GLN A 70 10.34 -8.07 6.97
C GLN A 70 9.45 -9.27 7.31
N ALA A 71 8.21 -9.24 6.82
CA ALA A 71 7.34 -10.39 6.77
C ALA A 71 7.24 -10.85 5.32
N TYR A 72 7.69 -12.09 5.04
CA TYR A 72 7.59 -12.66 3.71
C TYR A 72 6.62 -13.84 3.73
N PHE A 73 5.46 -13.66 3.11
CA PHE A 73 4.46 -14.71 2.99
C PHE A 73 4.65 -15.45 1.66
N ARG A 74 5.26 -16.64 1.69
CA ARG A 74 5.29 -17.55 0.52
C ARG A 74 4.04 -18.42 0.51
N LEU A 75 3.23 -18.27 -0.54
CA LEU A 75 2.17 -19.22 -0.83
C LEU A 75 2.77 -20.54 -1.31
N ASN A 76 2.67 -21.61 -0.51
CA ASN A 76 3.08 -22.96 -0.91
C ASN A 76 1.90 -23.95 -1.06
N ILE A 77 0.65 -23.52 -0.84
CA ILE A 77 -0.51 -24.43 -0.82
C ILE A 77 -1.62 -23.91 -1.74
N ALA A 78 -1.97 -24.72 -2.74
CA ALA A 78 -3.10 -24.48 -3.63
C ALA A 78 -4.44 -24.61 -2.88
N ASN A 79 -5.44 -23.81 -3.24
CA ASN A 79 -6.83 -23.88 -2.74
C ASN A 79 -7.07 -23.41 -1.28
N ILE A 80 -6.40 -22.38 -0.80
CA ILE A 80 -6.70 -21.79 0.52
C ILE A 80 -7.02 -20.30 0.35
N GLY A 81 -8.19 -19.86 0.85
CA GLY A 81 -8.45 -18.44 1.03
C GLY A 81 -7.51 -17.90 2.11
N GLN A 82 -6.71 -16.88 1.78
CA GLN A 82 -5.78 -16.27 2.74
C GLN A 82 -6.50 -15.14 3.46
N PHE A 83 -6.63 -15.28 4.78
CA PHE A 83 -7.24 -14.30 5.65
C PHE A 83 -6.17 -13.74 6.58
N GLU A 84 -5.28 -12.94 6.01
CA GLU A 84 -4.18 -12.37 6.79
C GLU A 84 -4.69 -11.25 7.69
N ARG A 85 -4.22 -11.21 8.94
CA ARG A 85 -4.46 -10.07 9.81
C ARG A 85 -3.18 -9.60 10.50
N SER A 86 -2.80 -8.36 10.22
CA SER A 86 -1.61 -7.74 10.79
C SER A 86 -2.00 -6.57 11.69
N LEU A 87 -1.41 -6.55 12.89
CA LEU A 87 -1.62 -5.54 13.92
C LEU A 87 -0.27 -4.94 14.30
N ILE A 88 -0.08 -3.64 14.01
CA ILE A 88 1.18 -2.92 14.20
C ILE A 88 0.93 -1.71 15.11
N ILE A 89 1.67 -1.64 16.22
CA ILE A 89 1.60 -0.53 17.17
C ILE A 89 3.00 0.10 17.29
N ALA A 90 3.10 1.38 16.95
CA ALA A 90 4.26 2.19 17.26
C ALA A 90 3.90 3.14 18.41
N ASP A 91 4.51 2.91 19.57
CA ASP A 91 4.29 3.71 20.78
C ASP A 91 4.97 5.09 20.66
N GLU A 92 4.79 5.96 21.65
CA GLU A 92 5.19 7.37 21.57
C GLU A 92 6.65 7.56 21.12
N GLY A 93 6.88 8.35 20.08
CA GLY A 93 8.21 8.61 19.54
C GLY A 93 8.92 7.40 18.92
N ALA A 94 8.24 6.26 18.75
CA ALA A 94 8.79 5.08 18.11
C ALA A 94 8.93 5.25 16.59
N GLN A 95 9.88 4.55 15.98
CA GLN A 95 10.04 4.55 14.52
C GLN A 95 10.23 3.13 14.00
N VAL A 96 9.45 2.76 12.98
CA VAL A 96 9.55 1.45 12.34
C VAL A 96 9.23 1.51 10.85
N HIS A 97 10.01 0.76 10.08
CA HIS A 97 9.71 0.43 8.69
C HIS A 97 9.33 -1.04 8.64
N TYR A 98 8.08 -1.33 8.30
CA TYR A 98 7.60 -2.68 8.07
C TYR A 98 7.48 -2.93 6.57
N VAL A 99 7.98 -4.06 6.11
CA VAL A 99 7.92 -4.48 4.70
C VAL A 99 7.24 -5.82 4.61
N GLU A 100 6.22 -5.88 3.77
CA GLU A 100 5.45 -7.08 3.47
C GLU A 100 5.63 -7.44 1.99
N GLY A 101 6.11 -8.65 1.77
CA GLY A 101 6.24 -9.23 0.43
C GLY A 101 5.26 -10.39 0.26
N CYS A 102 4.44 -10.33 -0.78
CA CYS A 102 3.56 -11.44 -1.18
C CYS A 102 3.90 -11.85 -2.62
N THR A 103 4.44 -13.06 -2.78
CA THR A 103 4.63 -13.67 -4.10
C THR A 103 3.89 -15.00 -4.17
N ALA A 104 3.06 -15.15 -5.21
CA ALA A 104 2.30 -16.35 -5.47
C ALA A 104 2.87 -17.11 -6.66
N PRO A 105 3.10 -18.43 -6.57
CA PRO A 105 3.19 -19.28 -7.75
C PRO A 105 1.93 -19.16 -8.61
N GLN A 106 2.03 -19.39 -9.92
CA GLN A 106 0.83 -19.51 -10.76
C GLN A 106 0.03 -20.74 -10.34
N TYR A 107 -1.19 -20.51 -9.82
CA TYR A 107 -2.14 -21.57 -9.49
C TYR A 107 -3.18 -21.71 -10.62
N THR A 108 -3.74 -22.90 -10.79
CA THR A 108 -4.75 -23.21 -11.82
C THR A 108 -6.18 -22.87 -11.41
N THR A 109 -6.43 -22.57 -10.13
CA THR A 109 -7.77 -22.33 -9.55
C THR A 109 -7.89 -20.95 -8.94
N ASP A 110 -9.04 -20.30 -9.16
CA ASP A 110 -9.35 -18.99 -8.56
C ASP A 110 -9.12 -19.02 -7.04
N SER A 111 -8.42 -18.01 -6.53
CA SER A 111 -8.04 -17.90 -5.13
C SER A 111 -8.46 -16.56 -4.55
N PHE A 112 -8.66 -16.52 -3.24
CA PHE A 112 -9.18 -15.35 -2.54
C PHE A 112 -8.22 -14.88 -1.45
N HIS A 113 -7.77 -13.64 -1.52
CA HIS A 113 -6.96 -13.00 -0.49
C HIS A 113 -7.76 -11.85 0.13
N SER A 114 -7.96 -11.93 1.45
CA SER A 114 -8.56 -10.86 2.26
C SER A 114 -7.65 -10.52 3.42
N GLY A 115 -6.84 -9.48 3.24
CA GLY A 115 -5.99 -8.93 4.29
C GLY A 115 -6.71 -7.87 5.12
N VAL A 116 -6.46 -7.84 6.42
CA VAL A 116 -6.81 -6.73 7.31
C VAL A 116 -5.56 -6.25 8.03
N ILE A 117 -5.22 -4.97 7.84
CA ILE A 117 -4.02 -4.36 8.40
C ILE A 117 -4.44 -3.18 9.28
N GLU A 118 -4.20 -3.31 10.57
CA GLU A 118 -4.48 -2.31 11.59
C GLU A 118 -3.16 -1.71 12.08
N ILE A 119 -3.01 -0.39 11.93
CA ILE A 119 -1.82 0.32 12.40
C ILE A 119 -2.22 1.41 13.39
N VAL A 120 -1.53 1.47 14.52
CA VAL A 120 -1.68 2.55 15.50
C VAL A 120 -0.35 3.27 15.64
N VAL A 121 -0.34 4.55 15.28
CA VAL A 121 0.85 5.40 15.31
C VAL A 121 0.66 6.43 16.42
N LYS A 122 1.23 6.17 17.61
CA LYS A 122 1.09 7.03 18.79
C LYS A 122 1.86 8.33 18.64
N LYS A 123 1.72 9.22 19.63
CA LYS A 123 2.25 10.58 19.60
C LYS A 123 3.73 10.63 19.19
N GLY A 124 4.06 11.43 18.18
CA GLY A 124 5.42 11.62 17.70
C GLY A 124 6.06 10.38 17.04
N ALA A 125 5.32 9.29 16.88
CA ALA A 125 5.83 8.07 16.28
C ALA A 125 5.77 8.13 14.74
N ARG A 126 6.58 7.30 14.07
CA ARG A 126 6.61 7.19 12.62
C ARG A 126 6.56 5.74 12.17
N VAL A 127 5.57 5.40 11.35
CA VAL A 127 5.45 4.09 10.72
C VAL A 127 5.50 4.25 9.22
N ARG A 128 6.41 3.50 8.59
CA ARG A 128 6.38 3.26 7.16
C ARG A 128 5.98 1.81 6.92
N TYR A 129 4.95 1.60 6.13
CA TYR A 129 4.49 0.28 5.73
C TYR A 129 4.65 0.15 4.21
N SER A 130 5.54 -0.74 3.79
CA SER A 130 5.80 -1.01 2.39
C SER A 130 5.25 -2.37 1.97
N THR A 131 4.47 -2.41 0.89
CA THR A 131 3.95 -3.67 0.32
C THR A 131 4.36 -3.82 -1.12
N ILE A 132 4.90 -4.98 -1.46
CA ILE A 132 5.10 -5.40 -2.84
C ILE A 132 4.36 -6.71 -3.03
N GLN A 133 3.28 -6.65 -3.81
CA GLN A 133 2.49 -7.82 -4.13
C GLN A 133 2.65 -8.15 -5.60
N ASN A 134 2.82 -9.44 -5.88
CA ASN A 134 2.71 -10.01 -7.21
C ASN A 134 1.88 -11.31 -7.12
N TRP A 135 0.58 -11.16 -7.34
CA TRP A 135 -0.37 -12.27 -7.30
C TRP A 135 -0.50 -12.94 -8.67
N SER A 136 -0.88 -14.22 -8.69
CA SER A 136 -1.35 -14.84 -9.92
C SER A 136 -2.64 -14.16 -10.43
N THR A 137 -2.86 -14.16 -11.74
CA THR A 137 -3.94 -13.40 -12.41
C THR A 137 -5.36 -13.93 -12.13
N ASN A 138 -5.48 -15.00 -11.34
CA ASN A 138 -6.73 -15.59 -10.87
C ASN A 138 -7.03 -15.30 -9.38
N VAL A 139 -6.22 -14.46 -8.72
CA VAL A 139 -6.45 -14.05 -7.33
C VAL A 139 -7.38 -12.85 -7.25
N TYR A 140 -8.36 -12.91 -6.36
CA TYR A 140 -9.11 -11.73 -5.90
C TYR A 140 -8.42 -11.17 -4.65
N ASN A 141 -7.91 -9.94 -4.75
CA ASN A 141 -7.15 -9.28 -3.70
C ASN A 141 -7.96 -8.14 -3.06
N LEU A 142 -8.63 -8.43 -1.95
CA LEU A 142 -9.60 -7.52 -1.32
C LEU A 142 -9.15 -7.18 0.11
N VAL A 143 -8.39 -6.09 0.23
CA VAL A 143 -7.64 -5.77 1.46
C VAL A 143 -8.19 -4.50 2.11
N THR A 144 -8.36 -4.54 3.43
CA THR A 144 -8.70 -3.37 4.24
C THR A 144 -7.49 -2.96 5.07
N GLN A 145 -6.92 -1.79 4.78
CA GLN A 145 -5.76 -1.25 5.51
C GLN A 145 -6.10 0.11 6.09
N ARG A 146 -5.86 0.31 7.38
CA ARG A 146 -6.14 1.58 8.04
C ARG A 146 -5.16 1.82 9.18
N ALA A 147 -4.71 3.06 9.27
CA ALA A 147 -3.89 3.58 10.36
C ALA A 147 -4.66 4.63 11.17
N MET A 148 -4.59 4.56 12.50
CA MET A 148 -4.92 5.65 13.41
C MET A 148 -3.64 6.43 13.73
N VAL A 149 -3.60 7.71 13.37
CA VAL A 149 -2.41 8.55 13.46
C VAL A 149 -2.62 9.66 14.48
N HIS A 150 -1.87 9.60 15.57
CA HIS A 150 -2.00 10.50 16.71
C HIS A 150 -1.13 11.76 16.57
N GLU A 151 -1.08 12.56 17.64
CA GLU A 151 -0.46 13.90 17.67
C GLU A 151 0.98 13.88 17.17
N HIS A 152 1.32 14.73 16.20
CA HIS A 152 2.64 14.83 15.57
C HIS A 152 3.21 13.49 15.07
N ALA A 153 2.35 12.51 14.81
CA ALA A 153 2.74 11.20 14.31
C ALA A 153 2.67 11.15 12.78
N THR A 154 3.45 10.25 12.19
CA THR A 154 3.56 10.11 10.73
C THR A 154 3.28 8.68 10.30
N MET A 155 2.35 8.51 9.35
CA MET A 155 2.09 7.25 8.67
C MET A 155 2.42 7.35 7.18
N GLU A 156 3.20 6.42 6.67
CA GLU A 156 3.55 6.32 5.25
C GLU A 156 3.17 4.95 4.70
N TRP A 157 2.27 4.91 3.73
CA TRP A 157 1.97 3.72 2.93
C TRP A 157 2.75 3.78 1.62
N VAL A 158 3.51 2.72 1.31
CA VAL A 158 4.26 2.59 0.06
C VAL A 158 3.86 1.27 -0.58
N ASP A 159 3.05 1.30 -1.64
CA ASP A 159 2.46 0.07 -2.16
C ASP A 159 2.62 -0.12 -3.67
N ALA A 160 3.02 -1.32 -4.04
CA ALA A 160 3.20 -1.77 -5.41
C ALA A 160 2.24 -2.93 -5.71
N ASN A 161 1.17 -2.66 -6.48
CA ASN A 161 0.14 -3.61 -6.82
C ASN A 161 0.37 -4.22 -8.20
N LEU A 162 0.86 -5.46 -8.25
CA LEU A 162 1.04 -6.24 -9.47
C LEU A 162 0.28 -7.57 -9.40
N GLY A 163 -0.11 -8.10 -10.57
CA GLY A 163 -0.84 -9.36 -10.62
C GLY A 163 -2.30 -9.23 -10.21
N SER A 164 -2.94 -10.33 -9.79
CA SER A 164 -4.37 -10.47 -9.42
C SER A 164 -5.38 -10.30 -10.58
N LYS A 165 -6.54 -10.93 -10.46
CA LYS A 165 -7.68 -10.71 -11.37
C LYS A 165 -8.35 -9.38 -11.07
N VAL A 166 -8.65 -9.17 -9.78
CA VAL A 166 -9.29 -7.97 -9.25
C VAL A 166 -8.60 -7.58 -7.96
N THR A 167 -8.11 -6.34 -7.89
CA THR A 167 -7.68 -5.71 -6.64
C THR A 167 -8.70 -4.65 -6.21
N MET A 168 -9.05 -4.67 -4.93
CA MET A 168 -9.70 -3.55 -4.25
C MET A 168 -8.90 -3.23 -2.99
N LYS A 169 -8.17 -2.11 -3.01
CA LYS A 169 -7.30 -1.72 -1.89
C LYS A 169 -7.27 -0.21 -1.71
N TYR A 170 -7.59 0.23 -0.50
CA TYR A 170 -7.68 1.65 -0.16
C TYR A 170 -7.02 1.91 1.20
N PRO A 171 -5.67 1.94 1.27
CA PRO A 171 -4.96 2.31 2.48
C PRO A 171 -5.49 3.64 3.01
N SER A 172 -5.71 3.70 4.31
CA SER A 172 -6.41 4.81 4.95
C SER A 172 -5.60 5.37 6.11
N CYS A 173 -5.46 6.69 6.20
CA CYS A 173 -4.94 7.37 7.38
C CYS A 173 -6.06 8.17 8.04
N TYR A 174 -6.36 7.82 9.30
CA TYR A 174 -7.27 8.57 10.16
C TYR A 174 -6.40 9.45 11.04
N LEU A 175 -6.32 10.73 10.67
CA LEU A 175 -5.47 11.74 11.28
C LEU A 175 -6.22 12.35 12.47
N VAL A 176 -6.07 11.70 13.63
CA VAL A 176 -6.88 11.94 14.84
C VAL A 176 -6.20 12.85 15.87
N GLY A 177 -4.90 13.08 15.73
CA GLY A 177 -4.15 14.00 16.61
C GLY A 177 -3.70 15.27 15.90
N ASP A 178 -3.51 16.34 16.69
CA ASP A 178 -2.99 17.61 16.18
C ASP A 178 -1.64 17.40 15.47
N GLY A 179 -1.48 18.01 14.30
CA GLY A 179 -0.24 17.90 13.55
C GLY A 179 0.08 16.51 12.99
N ALA A 180 -0.88 15.57 13.00
CA ALA A 180 -0.69 14.24 12.40
C ALA A 180 -0.47 14.34 10.87
N HIS A 181 0.40 13.48 10.35
CA HIS A 181 0.76 13.42 8.94
C HIS A 181 0.49 12.04 8.33
N GLY A 182 -0.08 12.02 7.11
CA GLY A 182 -0.31 10.79 6.36
C GLY A 182 0.19 10.90 4.92
N GLU A 183 0.99 9.93 4.47
CA GLU A 183 1.42 9.81 3.08
C GLU A 183 1.01 8.45 2.50
N ILE A 184 0.53 8.46 1.26
CA ILE A 184 0.27 7.25 0.46
C ILE A 184 1.00 7.42 -0.86
N LEU A 185 1.87 6.47 -1.18
CA LEU A 185 2.50 6.31 -2.48
C LEU A 185 2.12 4.94 -3.03
N SER A 186 1.15 4.95 -3.95
CA SER A 186 0.57 3.74 -4.54
C SER A 186 0.91 3.62 -6.01
N MET A 187 1.25 2.42 -6.46
CA MET A 187 1.35 2.05 -7.86
C MET A 187 0.46 0.85 -8.17
N ALA A 188 -0.23 0.88 -9.30
CA ALA A 188 -0.99 -0.25 -9.82
C ALA A 188 -0.59 -0.58 -11.27
N PHE A 189 -0.36 -1.85 -11.55
CA PHE A 189 -0.13 -2.36 -12.90
C PHE A 189 -1.26 -3.30 -13.31
N ALA A 190 -1.95 -3.00 -14.42
CA ALA A 190 -3.05 -3.81 -14.95
C ALA A 190 -2.71 -4.32 -16.36
N GLY A 191 -2.57 -5.64 -16.49
CA GLY A 191 -2.44 -6.37 -17.75
C GLY A 191 -3.76 -7.00 -18.24
N PRO A 192 -3.70 -7.94 -19.20
CA PRO A 192 -4.88 -8.55 -19.81
C PRO A 192 -5.87 -9.13 -18.80
N GLY A 193 -7.13 -8.71 -18.88
CA GLY A 193 -8.21 -9.23 -18.03
C GLY A 193 -8.13 -8.82 -16.55
N GLN A 194 -7.18 -7.96 -16.18
CA GLN A 194 -7.00 -7.50 -14.79
C GLN A 194 -7.72 -6.18 -14.53
N THR A 195 -8.32 -6.06 -13.36
CA THR A 195 -8.88 -4.80 -12.84
C THR A 195 -8.21 -4.43 -11.53
N GLN A 196 -7.50 -3.30 -11.52
CA GLN A 196 -6.86 -2.76 -10.31
C GLN A 196 -7.65 -1.53 -9.84
N ASP A 197 -8.54 -1.67 -8.85
CA ASP A 197 -9.20 -0.54 -8.18
C ASP A 197 -8.42 -0.24 -6.89
N ALA A 198 -7.43 0.63 -7.02
CA ALA A 198 -6.51 1.01 -5.95
C ALA A 198 -6.67 2.51 -5.62
N GLY A 199 -6.22 2.95 -4.47
CA GLY A 199 -6.21 4.37 -4.16
C GLY A 199 -5.87 4.63 -2.71
N GLY A 200 -6.57 5.54 -2.05
CA GLY A 200 -6.25 5.90 -0.68
C GLY A 200 -7.28 6.81 -0.04
N LYS A 201 -7.34 6.80 1.29
CA LYS A 201 -8.23 7.67 2.06
C LYS A 201 -7.47 8.46 3.10
N MET A 202 -7.61 9.78 3.08
CA MET A 202 -7.07 10.67 4.09
C MET A 202 -8.25 11.32 4.82
N ILE A 203 -8.44 10.96 6.09
CA ILE A 203 -9.54 11.46 6.91
C ILE A 203 -8.95 12.33 8.02
N HIS A 204 -9.21 13.62 7.95
CA HIS A 204 -8.70 14.63 8.86
C HIS A 204 -9.73 14.90 9.96
N PHE A 205 -9.39 14.57 11.20
CA PHE A 205 -10.23 14.78 12.38
C PHE A 205 -9.69 15.87 13.32
N ALA A 206 -8.40 16.23 13.20
CA ALA A 206 -7.73 17.16 14.10
C ALA A 206 -7.08 18.35 13.36
N PRO A 207 -6.81 19.47 14.06
CA PRO A 207 -6.15 20.64 13.49
C PRO A 207 -4.71 20.35 13.04
N ASN A 208 -4.19 21.22 12.18
CA ASN A 208 -2.81 21.21 11.69
C ASN A 208 -2.39 19.90 10.99
N THR A 209 -3.35 19.04 10.64
CA THR A 209 -3.06 17.76 10.00
C THR A 209 -2.70 17.97 8.53
N SER A 210 -1.81 17.12 8.03
CA SER A 210 -1.37 17.19 6.64
C SER A 210 -1.39 15.82 5.97
N SER A 211 -1.67 15.80 4.66
CA SER A 211 -1.65 14.56 3.90
C SER A 211 -1.17 14.70 2.47
N LYS A 212 -0.63 13.60 1.93
CA LYS A 212 -0.20 13.51 0.53
C LYS A 212 -0.58 12.14 -0.03
N ILE A 213 -1.28 12.13 -1.16
CA ILE A 213 -1.52 10.91 -1.93
C ILE A 213 -0.81 11.07 -3.28
N THR A 214 0.06 10.13 -3.62
CA THR A 214 0.64 9.98 -4.95
C THR A 214 0.20 8.62 -5.47
N SER A 215 -0.63 8.61 -6.51
CA SER A 215 -1.10 7.39 -7.15
C SER A 215 -0.56 7.33 -8.56
N LYS A 216 0.10 6.22 -8.90
CA LYS A 216 0.59 5.92 -10.25
C LYS A 216 -0.11 4.68 -10.78
N SER A 217 -0.50 4.69 -12.05
CA SER A 217 -1.11 3.54 -12.68
C SER A 217 -0.53 3.27 -14.06
N ILE A 218 -0.39 2.00 -14.40
CA ILE A 218 0.05 1.54 -15.72
C ILE A 218 -0.98 0.52 -16.21
N SER A 219 -1.48 0.70 -17.44
CA SER A 219 -2.43 -0.23 -18.04
C SER A 219 -1.96 -0.71 -19.42
N ARG A 220 -2.02 -2.03 -19.63
CA ARG A 220 -1.57 -2.72 -20.85
C ARG A 220 -2.56 -3.79 -21.30
N ALA A 221 -2.66 -3.98 -22.62
CA ALA A 221 -3.35 -5.06 -23.30
C ALA A 221 -4.81 -5.24 -22.82
N GLY A 222 -5.54 -4.12 -22.71
CA GLY A 222 -6.92 -4.10 -22.24
C GLY A 222 -7.09 -4.17 -20.72
N GLY A 223 -6.00 -4.12 -19.96
CA GLY A 223 -6.03 -3.98 -18.52
C GLY A 223 -6.69 -2.67 -18.08
N ARG A 224 -7.32 -2.71 -16.90
CA ARG A 224 -7.99 -1.56 -16.32
C ARG A 224 -7.41 -1.23 -14.95
N ALA A 225 -6.72 -0.10 -14.85
CA ALA A 225 -6.38 0.48 -13.57
C ALA A 225 -7.38 1.58 -13.21
N SER A 226 -7.64 1.79 -11.92
CA SER A 226 -8.47 2.88 -11.44
C SER A 226 -7.91 3.41 -10.16
N TYR A 227 -7.79 4.73 -10.07
CA TYR A 227 -7.58 5.42 -8.80
C TYR A 227 -8.94 5.71 -8.16
N ARG A 228 -9.09 5.35 -6.88
CA ARG A 228 -10.23 5.76 -6.06
C ARG A 228 -9.74 6.38 -4.76
N GLY A 229 -9.93 7.70 -4.66
CA GLY A 229 -9.44 8.50 -3.55
C GLY A 229 -10.56 9.05 -2.69
N MET A 230 -10.28 9.23 -1.40
CA MET A 230 -11.12 10.06 -0.53
C MET A 230 -10.25 11.00 0.30
N VAL A 231 -10.51 12.30 0.22
CA VAL A 231 -10.03 13.28 1.19
C VAL A 231 -11.23 13.82 1.92
N LYS A 232 -11.27 13.62 3.24
CA LYS A 232 -12.36 14.10 4.09
C LYS A 232 -11.80 14.96 5.20
N VAL A 233 -12.35 16.16 5.35
CA VAL A 233 -12.03 17.06 6.46
C VAL A 233 -13.27 17.25 7.32
N HIS A 234 -13.18 16.82 8.58
CA HIS A 234 -14.23 17.02 9.56
C HIS A 234 -14.21 18.43 10.13
N LYS A 235 -15.38 18.91 10.55
CA LYS A 235 -15.51 20.16 11.31
C LYS A 235 -14.64 20.11 12.57
N GLY A 236 -13.90 21.18 12.83
CA GLY A 236 -12.92 21.30 13.91
C GLY A 236 -11.48 21.02 13.47
N ALA A 237 -11.25 20.45 12.28
CA ALA A 237 -9.92 20.21 11.74
C ALA A 237 -9.42 21.43 10.94
N THR A 238 -8.97 22.47 11.65
CA THR A 238 -8.47 23.72 11.05
C THR A 238 -7.02 23.62 10.60
N ASN A 239 -6.57 24.53 9.72
CA ASN A 239 -5.24 24.56 9.11
C ASN A 239 -4.84 23.21 8.47
N VAL A 240 -5.79 22.55 7.80
CA VAL A 240 -5.53 21.27 7.12
C VAL A 240 -4.86 21.49 5.78
N ARG A 241 -3.88 20.65 5.44
CA ARG A 241 -3.26 20.65 4.11
C ARG A 241 -3.30 19.27 3.49
N SER A 242 -3.84 19.14 2.28
CA SER A 242 -3.82 17.87 1.55
C SER A 242 -3.43 18.08 0.09
N ASN A 243 -2.61 17.19 -0.46
CA ASN A 243 -2.33 17.16 -1.88
C ASN A 243 -2.53 15.75 -2.44
N VAL A 244 -3.21 15.65 -3.57
CA VAL A 244 -3.47 14.38 -4.27
C VAL A 244 -2.96 14.51 -5.69
N VAL A 245 -2.01 13.65 -6.07
CA VAL A 245 -1.45 13.56 -7.42
C VAL A 245 -1.74 12.18 -7.97
N CYS A 246 -2.40 12.12 -9.12
CA CYS A 246 -2.76 10.89 -9.81
C CYS A 246 -2.18 10.87 -11.21
N ASP A 247 -1.19 10.02 -11.46
CA ASP A 247 -0.63 9.84 -12.80
C ASP A 247 -1.03 8.49 -13.37
N ALA A 248 -1.46 8.47 -14.62
CA ALA A 248 -1.73 7.25 -15.35
C ALA A 248 -0.89 7.16 -16.62
N LEU A 249 -0.42 5.96 -16.92
CA LEU A 249 0.30 5.61 -18.13
C LEU A 249 -0.45 4.51 -18.89
N LEU A 250 -0.95 4.83 -20.08
CA LEU A 250 -1.58 3.87 -20.98
C LEU A 250 -0.55 3.41 -22.01
N LEU A 251 -0.35 2.09 -22.12
CA LEU A 251 0.60 1.49 -23.06
C LEU A 251 -0.01 1.15 -24.42
N ASP A 252 -1.34 1.15 -24.52
CA ASP A 252 -2.06 0.82 -25.75
C ASP A 252 -3.47 1.46 -25.78
N PRO A 253 -4.15 1.48 -26.93
CA PRO A 253 -5.48 2.09 -27.08
C PRO A 253 -6.64 1.29 -26.45
N LEU A 254 -6.46 -0.01 -26.16
CA LEU A 254 -7.50 -0.88 -25.59
C LEU A 254 -7.58 -0.73 -24.07
N SER A 255 -6.44 -0.44 -23.44
CA SER A 255 -6.30 -0.23 -22.01
C SER A 255 -7.02 1.02 -21.50
N ARG A 256 -7.42 0.97 -20.22
CA ARG A 256 -8.20 2.04 -19.59
C ARG A 256 -7.64 2.40 -18.22
N SER A 257 -7.60 3.69 -17.93
CA SER A 257 -7.38 4.21 -16.58
C SER A 257 -8.53 5.15 -16.21
N ASP A 258 -9.08 4.97 -15.02
CA ASP A 258 -10.15 5.81 -14.46
C ASP A 258 -9.70 6.47 -13.16
N THR A 259 -10.11 7.71 -12.92
CA THR A 259 -9.80 8.44 -11.68
C THR A 259 -11.10 8.88 -11.02
N TYR A 260 -11.36 8.38 -9.81
CA TYR A 260 -12.55 8.66 -9.00
C TYR A 260 -12.16 9.35 -7.68
N PRO A 261 -11.89 10.68 -7.71
CA PRO A 261 -11.60 11.43 -6.50
C PRO A 261 -12.89 11.81 -5.77
N TYR A 262 -12.90 11.65 -4.44
CA TYR A 262 -13.94 12.15 -3.56
C TYR A 262 -13.32 13.12 -2.57
N ILE A 263 -13.78 14.38 -2.57
CA ILE A 263 -13.29 15.42 -1.67
C ILE A 263 -14.50 15.97 -0.91
N GLU A 264 -14.52 15.75 0.40
CA GLU A 264 -15.59 16.19 1.30
C GLU A 264 -15.00 17.09 2.39
N ILE A 265 -15.26 18.39 2.32
CA ILE A 265 -14.68 19.38 3.21
C ILE A 265 -15.79 20.02 4.04
N ASN A 266 -15.76 19.78 5.35
CA ASN A 266 -16.72 20.34 6.32
C ASN A 266 -16.07 21.40 7.24
N GLU A 267 -14.96 22.01 6.82
CA GLU A 267 -14.21 23.03 7.55
C GLU A 267 -13.73 24.13 6.59
N GLU A 268 -13.58 25.37 7.08
CA GLU A 268 -13.27 26.55 6.26
C GLU A 268 -11.76 26.78 6.10
N ASP A 269 -10.98 26.52 7.16
CA ASP A 269 -9.53 26.75 7.18
C ASP A 269 -8.76 25.52 6.65
N VAL A 270 -8.81 25.32 5.33
CA VAL A 270 -8.15 24.19 4.66
C VAL A 270 -7.51 24.57 3.33
N THR A 271 -6.44 23.86 2.96
CA THR A 271 -5.81 23.94 1.64
C THR A 271 -5.74 22.54 1.03
N ILE A 272 -6.52 22.31 -0.04
CA ILE A 272 -6.62 21.00 -0.70
C ILE A 272 -6.25 21.14 -2.17
N GLY A 273 -5.27 20.37 -2.63
CA GLY A 273 -4.88 20.25 -4.04
C GLY A 273 -5.23 18.87 -4.59
N HIS A 274 -5.75 18.82 -5.81
CA HIS A 274 -5.91 17.58 -6.57
C HIS A 274 -5.47 17.79 -8.01
N GLU A 275 -4.52 16.96 -8.44
CA GLU A 275 -4.02 16.91 -9.81
C GLU A 275 -4.17 15.48 -10.34
N ALA A 276 -4.63 15.37 -11.58
CA ALA A 276 -4.71 14.10 -12.30
C ALA A 276 -4.19 14.27 -13.72
N SER A 277 -3.21 13.46 -14.10
CA SER A 277 -2.61 13.43 -15.42
C SER A 277 -2.75 12.04 -16.04
N VAL A 278 -3.06 11.98 -17.34
CA VAL A 278 -3.06 10.73 -18.10
C VAL A 278 -2.11 10.90 -19.27
N SER A 279 -1.05 10.11 -19.26
CA SER A 279 -0.05 10.05 -20.31
C SER A 279 -0.24 8.78 -21.13
N LYS A 280 -0.01 8.89 -22.43
CA LYS A 280 0.21 7.74 -23.31
C LYS A 280 1.69 7.68 -23.62
N VAL A 281 2.22 6.48 -23.81
CA VAL A 281 3.57 6.36 -24.37
C VAL A 281 3.52 6.90 -25.80
N GLY A 282 4.13 8.07 -26.02
CA GLY A 282 4.09 8.75 -27.31
C GLY A 282 4.93 8.04 -28.35
N GLU A 283 4.43 7.92 -29.57
CA GLU A 283 5.17 7.35 -30.70
C GLU A 283 6.50 8.07 -30.93
N GLU A 284 6.55 9.39 -30.73
CA GLU A 284 7.79 10.18 -30.84
C GLU A 284 8.83 9.81 -29.77
N GLN A 285 8.40 9.54 -28.53
CA GLN A 285 9.29 9.14 -27.44
C GLN A 285 9.89 7.76 -27.71
N LEU A 286 9.05 6.81 -28.16
CA LEU A 286 9.52 5.48 -28.57
C LEU A 286 10.43 5.56 -29.79
N PHE A 287 10.05 6.33 -30.81
CA PHE A 287 10.86 6.53 -32.01
C PHE A 287 12.24 7.12 -31.66
N TYR A 288 12.28 8.12 -30.77
CA TYR A 288 13.54 8.69 -30.30
C TYR A 288 14.42 7.64 -29.63
N LEU A 289 13.89 6.87 -28.69
CA LEU A 289 14.63 5.81 -27.99
C LEU A 289 15.08 4.70 -28.94
N MET A 290 14.23 4.30 -29.89
CA MET A 290 14.56 3.31 -30.91
C MET A 290 15.63 3.81 -31.88
N SER A 291 15.62 5.10 -32.22
CA SER A 291 16.69 5.72 -33.04
C SER A 291 18.06 5.68 -32.37
N ARG A 292 18.11 5.48 -31.03
CA ARG A 292 19.34 5.27 -30.25
C ARG A 292 19.76 3.79 -30.16
N GLY A 293 19.09 2.90 -30.88
CA GLY A 293 19.44 1.47 -30.97
C GLY A 293 18.70 0.57 -30.00
N LEU A 294 17.73 1.09 -29.24
CA LEU A 294 16.86 0.26 -28.39
C LEU A 294 15.78 -0.41 -29.23
N SER A 295 15.43 -1.65 -28.89
CA SER A 295 14.19 -2.25 -29.37
C SER A 295 12.98 -1.49 -28.81
N GLN A 296 11.82 -1.66 -29.44
CA GLN A 296 10.56 -1.07 -28.94
C GLN A 296 10.24 -1.54 -27.51
N GLU A 297 10.56 -2.78 -27.17
CA GLU A 297 10.36 -3.37 -25.84
C GLU A 297 11.29 -2.72 -24.80
N GLU A 298 12.58 -2.57 -25.12
CA GLU A 298 13.54 -1.88 -24.25
C GLU A 298 13.17 -0.40 -24.07
N ALA A 299 12.74 0.28 -25.14
CA ALA A 299 12.29 1.66 -25.09
C ALA A 299 11.06 1.82 -24.18
N THR A 300 10.06 0.96 -24.33
CA THR A 300 8.84 0.96 -23.50
C THR A 300 9.18 0.69 -22.04
N THR A 301 10.03 -0.30 -21.78
CA THR A 301 10.50 -0.64 -20.43
C THR A 301 11.24 0.51 -19.77
N MET A 302 12.04 1.27 -20.54
CA MET A 302 12.75 2.45 -20.03
C MET A 302 11.79 3.58 -19.63
N VAL A 303 10.76 3.85 -20.44
CA VAL A 303 9.72 4.85 -20.12
C VAL A 303 8.97 4.45 -18.86
N VAL A 304 8.55 3.18 -18.77
CA VAL A 304 7.86 2.64 -17.59
C VAL A 304 8.75 2.71 -16.35
N SER A 305 10.03 2.36 -16.46
CA SER A 305 11.00 2.43 -15.36
C SER A 305 11.16 3.85 -14.81
N GLY A 306 11.24 4.85 -15.71
CA GLY A 306 11.27 6.26 -15.31
C GLY A 306 9.97 6.71 -14.62
N PHE A 307 8.82 6.19 -15.07
CA PHE A 307 7.52 6.50 -14.47
C PHE A 307 7.38 5.95 -13.04
N ILE A 308 7.91 4.76 -12.76
CA ILE A 308 7.85 4.11 -11.43
C ILE A 308 8.99 4.48 -10.50
N GLU A 309 10.02 5.19 -10.99
CA GLU A 309 11.23 5.55 -10.24
C GLU A 309 10.94 6.15 -8.84
N PRO A 310 9.94 7.04 -8.65
CA PRO A 310 9.63 7.56 -7.32
C PRO A 310 9.26 6.48 -6.31
N LEU A 311 8.56 5.41 -6.73
CA LEU A 311 8.21 4.30 -5.85
C LEU A 311 9.43 3.42 -5.54
N VAL A 312 10.25 3.14 -6.55
CA VAL A 312 11.46 2.31 -6.40
C VAL A 312 12.45 2.94 -5.41
N LYS A 313 12.54 4.27 -5.37
CA LYS A 313 13.38 5.03 -4.41
C LYS A 313 12.96 4.90 -2.95
N GLU A 314 11.68 4.62 -2.69
CA GLU A 314 11.14 4.50 -1.32
C GLU A 314 11.26 3.07 -0.75
N LEU A 315 11.66 2.10 -1.57
CA LEU A 315 11.80 0.70 -1.19
C LEU A 315 13.25 0.37 -0.79
N PRO A 316 13.46 -0.58 0.14
CA PRO A 316 14.81 -1.07 0.41
C PRO A 316 15.45 -1.69 -0.84
N MET A 317 16.78 -1.68 -0.93
CA MET A 317 17.52 -2.02 -2.15
C MET A 317 17.13 -3.39 -2.74
N GLU A 318 16.97 -4.42 -1.91
CA GLU A 318 16.60 -5.76 -2.36
C GLU A 318 15.22 -5.80 -3.04
N TYR A 319 14.26 -5.06 -2.48
CA TYR A 319 12.90 -4.93 -2.98
C TYR A 319 12.81 -4.04 -4.21
N ALA A 320 13.63 -2.99 -4.28
CA ALA A 320 13.77 -2.16 -5.46
C ALA A 320 14.26 -2.98 -6.67
N VAL A 321 15.22 -3.87 -6.47
CA VAL A 321 15.71 -4.79 -7.51
C VAL A 321 14.64 -5.80 -7.91
N GLU A 322 13.93 -6.40 -6.94
CA GLU A 322 12.82 -7.32 -7.21
C GLU A 322 11.72 -6.64 -8.02
N MET A 323 11.33 -5.43 -7.63
CA MET A 323 10.30 -4.66 -8.32
C MET A 323 10.67 -4.34 -9.78
N ASN A 324 11.91 -3.92 -10.06
CA ASN A 324 12.36 -3.69 -11.42
C ASN A 324 12.29 -4.97 -12.27
N ARG A 325 12.67 -6.11 -11.69
CA ARG A 325 12.57 -7.42 -12.35
C ARG A 325 11.12 -7.82 -12.61
N LEU A 326 10.22 -7.60 -11.64
CA LEU A 326 8.79 -7.88 -11.80
C LEU A 326 8.18 -7.05 -12.91
N ILE A 327 8.54 -5.77 -13.02
CA ILE A 327 8.07 -4.90 -14.10
C ILE A 327 8.59 -5.38 -15.45
N GLN A 328 9.86 -5.78 -15.56
CA GLN A 328 10.39 -6.37 -16.80
C GLN A 328 9.60 -7.63 -17.21
N LEU A 329 9.32 -8.53 -16.26
CA LEU A 329 8.49 -9.72 -16.53
C LEU A 329 7.06 -9.36 -16.97
N GLN A 330 6.47 -8.31 -16.38
CA GLN A 330 5.18 -7.79 -16.82
C GLN A 330 5.26 -7.10 -18.20
N MET A 331 6.45 -6.72 -18.65
CA MET A 331 6.72 -6.13 -19.97
C MET A 331 7.06 -7.15 -21.04
N GLU A 332 7.50 -8.36 -20.70
CA GLU A 332 7.70 -9.43 -21.68
C GLU A 332 6.42 -9.66 -22.50
N GLY A 333 6.58 -9.70 -23.83
CA GLY A 333 5.46 -9.83 -24.78
C GLY A 333 4.55 -8.58 -24.88
N SER A 334 5.00 -7.41 -24.43
CA SER A 334 4.29 -6.11 -24.57
C SER A 334 4.17 -5.61 -26.01
N VAL A 335 5.04 -6.08 -26.89
CA VAL A 335 5.10 -5.65 -28.29
C VAL A 335 4.52 -6.75 -29.15
N GLY A 336 3.21 -6.63 -29.44
CA GLY A 336 2.43 -7.56 -30.25
C GLY A 336 1.02 -7.05 -30.49
#